data_AF-A0AAU6C6D5-F1
#
_entry.id   AF-A0AAU6C6D5-F1
#
_cell.length_a   1.000
_cell.length_b   1.000
_cell.length_c   1.000
_cell.angle_alpha   90.00
_cell.angle_beta   90.00
_cell.angle_gamma   90.00
#
_symmetry.space_group_name_H-M   'P 1'
#
loop_
_entity.id
_entity.type
_entity.pdbx_description
1 polymer ?
#
loop_
_entity_poly.entity_id
_entity_poly.type
_entity_poly.pdbx_seq_one_letter_code
_entity_poly.pdbx_strand_id
1 'polypeptide(L)'
;MREKARAAERRRGPVVALGAVLVIMAVSGWQPVDRVTWVMETFWVIIGVPLVLALWRRFPLTDLLCWLLVLHALVLAVGGHWTYAQVPAGNWVRDTLGLSRNPYDRLGHLMQGFVPAILVRELLVRTSPLRRSRWLAPLTVCACLAFSAFFEMLEWWSSLISGHSADAFLATQGDVWDTQWDMFCCLIGAVLCVLLLSRVHDRALAALAPGTTGGTVEDAAVPAADAGPQRNGLSAAEGLSI
;
A
#
# COMPACT_ATOMS: atom_id res chain seq x y z
N MET A 1 -4.27 -12.00 -34.01
CA MET A 1 -2.93 -12.30 -33.46
C MET A 1 -2.41 -11.23 -32.47
N ARG A 2 -2.47 -9.93 -32.78
CA ARG A 2 -1.98 -8.84 -31.90
C ARG A 2 -2.65 -8.79 -30.52
N GLU A 3 -3.93 -9.09 -30.43
CA GLU A 3 -4.68 -9.08 -29.16
C GLU A 3 -4.30 -10.25 -28.23
N LYS A 4 -4.12 -11.46 -28.77
CA LYS A 4 -3.59 -12.62 -28.04
C LYS A 4 -2.15 -12.38 -27.56
N ALA A 5 -1.32 -11.73 -28.37
CA ALA A 5 0.04 -11.35 -27.98
C ALA A 5 0.04 -10.34 -26.83
N ARG A 6 -0.81 -9.30 -26.89
CA ARG A 6 -0.98 -8.32 -25.80
C ARG A 6 -1.54 -8.93 -24.51
N ALA A 7 -2.47 -9.88 -24.62
CA ALA A 7 -2.99 -10.60 -23.47
C ALA A 7 -1.95 -11.53 -22.83
N ALA A 8 -1.08 -12.14 -23.63
CA ALA A 8 0.05 -12.94 -23.14
C ALA A 8 1.11 -12.04 -22.47
N GLU A 9 1.41 -10.89 -23.05
CA GLU A 9 2.36 -9.91 -22.51
C GLU A 9 1.89 -9.34 -21.16
N ARG A 10 0.60 -9.03 -21.02
CA ARG A 10 -0.03 -8.64 -19.74
C ARG A 10 0.01 -9.71 -18.65
N ARG A 11 0.16 -10.99 -19.01
CA ARG A 11 0.27 -12.10 -18.04
C ARG A 11 1.71 -12.42 -17.67
N ARG A 12 2.71 -11.95 -18.45
CA ARG A 12 4.13 -12.20 -18.17
C ARG A 12 4.62 -11.40 -16.98
N GLY A 13 4.24 -10.13 -16.87
CA GLY A 13 4.66 -9.24 -15.77
C GLY A 13 4.45 -9.86 -14.38
N PRO A 14 3.22 -10.27 -14.03
CA PRO A 14 2.94 -10.83 -12.71
C PRO A 14 3.62 -12.17 -12.43
N VAL A 15 3.82 -13.00 -13.46
CA VAL A 15 4.54 -14.27 -13.32
C VAL A 15 6.03 -14.02 -13.05
N VAL A 16 6.63 -13.05 -13.75
CA VAL A 16 8.03 -12.66 -13.51
C VAL A 16 8.17 -12.03 -12.13
N ALA A 17 7.23 -11.18 -11.71
CA ALA A 17 7.22 -10.59 -10.37
C ALA A 17 7.14 -11.67 -9.28
N LEU A 18 6.25 -12.65 -9.44
CA LEU A 18 6.17 -13.79 -8.53
C LEU A 18 7.49 -14.57 -8.47
N GLY A 19 8.08 -14.89 -9.63
CA GLY A 19 9.37 -15.55 -9.71
C GLY A 19 10.47 -14.78 -8.97
N ALA A 20 10.49 -13.44 -9.13
CA ALA A 20 11.42 -12.58 -8.42
C ALA A 20 11.22 -12.62 -6.90
N VAL A 21 9.98 -12.54 -6.41
CA VAL A 21 9.69 -12.67 -4.96
C VAL A 21 10.16 -14.02 -4.43
N LEU A 22 9.89 -15.12 -5.13
CA LEU A 22 10.30 -16.45 -4.69
C LEU A 22 11.83 -16.59 -4.63
N VAL A 23 12.55 -16.03 -5.60
CA VAL A 23 14.03 -16.00 -5.59
C VAL A 23 14.53 -15.14 -4.44
N ILE A 24 13.98 -13.95 -4.22
CA ILE A 24 14.34 -13.07 -3.10
C ILE A 24 14.17 -13.80 -1.77
N MET A 25 13.04 -14.47 -1.57
CA MET A 25 12.74 -15.23 -0.36
C MET A 25 13.67 -16.43 -0.17
N ALA A 26 13.99 -17.15 -1.25
CA ALA A 26 14.91 -18.29 -1.18
C ALA A 26 16.34 -17.85 -0.84
N VAL A 27 16.81 -16.74 -1.44
CA VAL A 27 18.14 -16.20 -1.18
C VAL A 27 18.23 -15.62 0.23
N SER A 28 17.26 -14.83 0.67
CA SER A 28 17.29 -14.24 2.02
C SER A 28 17.12 -15.28 3.13
N GLY A 29 16.36 -16.35 2.86
CA GLY A 29 16.18 -17.47 3.78
C GLY A 29 17.38 -18.41 3.86
N TRP A 30 18.38 -18.25 2.99
CA TRP A 30 19.63 -19.00 3.07
C TRP A 30 20.54 -18.41 4.16
N GLN A 31 20.62 -19.10 5.31
CA GLN A 31 21.43 -18.70 6.46
C GLN A 31 21.22 -17.23 6.91
N PRO A 32 19.98 -16.82 7.27
CA PRO A 32 19.77 -15.53 7.91
C PRO A 32 20.45 -15.48 9.28
N VAL A 33 20.80 -14.28 9.73
CA VAL A 33 21.43 -14.02 11.04
C VAL A 33 20.59 -14.59 12.18
N ASP A 34 19.27 -14.37 12.15
CA ASP A 34 18.31 -15.02 13.04
C ASP A 34 17.09 -15.51 12.25
N ARG A 35 16.73 -16.79 12.46
CA ARG A 35 15.63 -17.43 11.71
C ARG A 35 14.26 -16.97 12.17
N VAL A 36 14.10 -16.66 13.45
CA VAL A 36 12.81 -16.23 14.01
C VAL A 36 12.52 -14.81 13.53
N THR A 37 13.48 -13.90 13.64
CA THR A 37 13.41 -12.55 13.08
C THR A 37 13.17 -12.60 11.58
N TRP A 38 13.87 -13.45 10.81
CA TRP A 38 13.62 -13.58 9.38
C TRP A 38 12.16 -13.95 9.07
N VAL A 39 11.57 -14.90 9.80
CA VAL A 39 10.14 -15.26 9.62
C VAL A 39 9.22 -14.09 9.98
N MET A 40 9.50 -13.38 11.08
CA MET A 40 8.67 -12.25 11.52
C MET A 40 8.73 -11.09 10.51
N GLU A 41 9.92 -10.69 10.08
CA GLU A 41 10.14 -9.59 9.13
C GLU A 41 9.54 -9.90 7.75
N THR A 42 9.62 -11.16 7.32
CA THR A 42 9.08 -11.59 6.02
C THR A 42 7.66 -12.14 6.08
N PHE A 43 7.01 -12.07 7.25
CA PHE A 43 5.68 -12.64 7.51
C PHE A 43 4.64 -12.20 6.47
N TRP A 44 4.62 -10.91 6.13
CA TRP A 44 3.68 -10.35 5.16
C TRP A 44 3.90 -10.88 3.74
N VAL A 45 5.12 -11.26 3.38
CA VAL A 45 5.42 -11.91 2.09
C VAL A 45 4.95 -13.36 2.11
N ILE A 46 5.22 -14.08 3.21
CA ILE A 46 4.84 -15.49 3.41
C ILE A 46 3.32 -15.66 3.32
N ILE A 47 2.54 -14.74 3.90
CA ILE A 47 1.07 -14.75 3.83
C ILE A 47 0.54 -14.11 2.54
N GLY A 48 1.17 -13.01 2.10
CA GLY A 48 0.72 -12.22 0.95
C GLY A 48 0.79 -13.00 -0.36
N VAL A 49 1.86 -13.78 -0.60
CA VAL A 49 2.01 -14.55 -1.85
C VAL A 49 0.89 -15.58 -2.02
N PRO A 50 0.62 -16.50 -1.06
CA PRO A 50 -0.52 -17.41 -1.14
C PRO A 50 -1.86 -16.70 -1.31
N LEU A 51 -2.08 -15.58 -0.59
CA LEU A 51 -3.32 -14.81 -0.68
C LEU A 51 -3.53 -14.23 -2.09
N VAL A 52 -2.49 -13.62 -2.66
CA VAL A 52 -2.54 -13.08 -4.04
C VAL A 52 -2.79 -14.20 -5.05
N LEU A 53 -2.15 -15.37 -4.89
CA LEU A 53 -2.36 -16.51 -5.78
C LEU A 53 -3.78 -17.07 -5.69
N ALA A 54 -4.32 -17.20 -4.48
CA ALA A 54 -5.68 -17.67 -4.23
C ALA A 54 -6.73 -16.71 -4.83
N LEU A 55 -6.48 -15.41 -4.77
CA LEU A 55 -7.39 -14.38 -5.26
C LEU A 55 -7.13 -14.00 -6.73
N TRP A 56 -6.04 -14.44 -7.35
CA TRP A 56 -5.58 -13.97 -8.66
C TRP A 56 -6.64 -14.02 -9.77
N ARG A 57 -7.46 -15.09 -9.78
CA ARG A 57 -8.52 -15.25 -10.79
C ARG A 57 -9.70 -14.30 -10.58
N ARG A 58 -9.96 -13.88 -9.34
CA ARG A 58 -11.08 -12.99 -8.98
C ARG A 58 -10.64 -11.52 -8.95
N PHE A 59 -9.41 -11.27 -8.52
CA PHE A 59 -8.86 -9.95 -8.32
C PHE A 59 -7.39 -9.90 -8.79
N PRO A 60 -7.14 -9.87 -10.11
CA PRO A 60 -5.78 -9.72 -10.63
C PRO A 60 -5.25 -8.34 -10.28
N LEU A 61 -4.00 -8.24 -9.82
CA LEU A 61 -3.36 -6.98 -9.43
C LEU A 61 -2.80 -6.24 -10.66
N THR A 62 -2.63 -4.92 -10.56
CA THR A 62 -1.89 -4.15 -11.58
C THR A 62 -0.43 -4.59 -11.66
N ASP A 63 0.17 -4.53 -12.85
CA ASP A 63 1.62 -4.76 -13.02
C ASP A 63 2.45 -3.81 -12.14
N LEU A 64 1.99 -2.56 -11.99
CA LEU A 64 2.59 -1.59 -11.07
C LEU A 64 2.64 -2.13 -9.64
N LEU A 65 1.49 -2.59 -9.12
CA LEU A 65 1.43 -3.14 -7.77
C LEU A 65 2.27 -4.41 -7.64
N CYS A 66 2.29 -5.30 -8.64
CA CYS A 66 3.16 -6.47 -8.63
C CYS A 66 4.64 -6.10 -8.47
N TRP A 67 5.15 -5.12 -9.22
CA TRP A 67 6.54 -4.68 -9.11
C TRP A 67 6.84 -3.93 -7.80
N LEU A 68 5.88 -3.16 -7.29
CA LEU A 68 6.00 -2.54 -5.98
C LEU A 68 6.06 -3.59 -4.85
N LEU A 69 5.27 -4.66 -4.95
CA LEU A 69 5.34 -5.79 -4.00
C LEU A 69 6.67 -6.54 -4.08
N VAL A 70 7.30 -6.65 -5.26
CA VAL A 70 8.67 -7.18 -5.39
C VAL A 70 9.66 -6.30 -4.64
N LEU A 71 9.59 -4.98 -4.83
CA LEU A 71 10.47 -4.03 -4.15
C LEU A 71 10.26 -4.07 -2.63
N HIS A 72 9.01 -4.14 -2.18
CA HIS A 72 8.69 -4.24 -0.76
C HIS A 72 9.22 -5.56 -0.16
N ALA A 73 8.99 -6.69 -0.84
CA ALA A 73 9.53 -7.98 -0.44
C ALA A 73 11.07 -7.98 -0.38
N LEU A 74 11.75 -7.28 -1.29
CA LEU A 74 13.20 -7.11 -1.24
C LEU A 74 13.65 -6.40 0.04
N VAL A 75 13.00 -5.29 0.41
CA VAL A 75 13.37 -4.54 1.62
C VAL A 75 13.17 -5.38 2.88
N LEU A 76 12.02 -6.06 2.99
CA LEU A 76 11.71 -6.97 4.10
C LEU A 76 12.70 -8.15 4.14
N ALA A 77 13.03 -8.75 2.99
CA ALA A 77 13.93 -9.89 2.91
C ALA A 77 15.38 -9.53 3.27
N VAL A 78 15.86 -8.37 2.83
CA VAL A 78 17.18 -7.84 3.25
C VAL A 78 17.17 -7.59 4.75
N GLY A 79 16.16 -6.89 5.27
CA GLY A 79 16.03 -6.64 6.69
C GLY A 79 15.96 -7.92 7.53
N GLY A 80 15.16 -8.91 7.12
CA GLY A 80 15.08 -10.21 7.78
C GLY A 80 16.36 -11.05 7.67
N HIS A 81 17.11 -10.95 6.57
CA HIS A 81 18.36 -11.71 6.41
C HIS A 81 19.44 -11.27 7.39
N TRP A 82 19.64 -9.95 7.53
CA TRP A 82 20.66 -9.41 8.44
C TRP A 82 20.13 -9.13 9.85
N THR A 83 18.81 -9.06 10.05
CA THR A 83 18.13 -8.25 11.08
C THR A 83 18.26 -6.75 10.78
N TYR A 84 17.17 -6.00 10.99
CA TYR A 84 17.09 -4.58 10.65
C TYR A 84 18.20 -3.73 11.27
N ALA A 85 18.56 -4.00 12.53
CA ALA A 85 19.65 -3.32 13.23
C ALA A 85 21.05 -3.56 12.63
N GLN A 86 21.24 -4.62 11.83
CA GLN A 86 22.55 -5.04 11.34
C GLN A 86 22.71 -4.94 9.82
N VAL A 87 21.70 -4.43 9.09
CA VAL A 87 21.81 -4.30 7.63
C VAL A 87 23.02 -3.43 7.26
N PRO A 88 23.96 -3.91 6.44
CA PRO A 88 25.19 -3.18 6.12
C PRO A 88 24.96 -1.80 5.50
N ALA A 89 23.97 -1.67 4.62
CA ALA A 89 23.61 -0.38 4.02
C ALA A 89 23.16 0.63 5.08
N GLY A 90 22.44 0.20 6.10
CA GLY A 90 22.02 1.06 7.20
C GLY A 90 23.18 1.48 8.11
N ASN A 91 24.13 0.58 8.38
CA ASN A 91 25.37 0.93 9.09
C ASN A 91 26.18 1.98 8.32
N TRP A 92 26.29 1.83 6.99
CA TRP A 92 26.95 2.83 6.15
C TRP A 92 26.29 4.21 6.24
N VAL A 93 24.95 4.28 6.21
CA VAL A 93 24.21 5.54 6.38
C VAL A 93 24.44 6.12 7.78
N ARG A 94 24.36 5.29 8.82
CA ARG A 94 24.61 5.69 10.20
C ARG A 94 25.98 6.34 10.35
N ASP A 95 27.02 5.67 9.88
CA ASP A 95 28.41 6.11 10.05
C ASP A 95 28.71 7.36 9.21
N THR A 96 28.14 7.45 8.01
CA THR A 96 28.34 8.61 7.11
C THR A 96 27.65 9.89 7.63
N LEU A 97 26.48 9.75 8.26
CA LEU A 97 25.68 10.87 8.76
C LEU A 97 25.85 11.10 10.27
N GLY A 98 26.66 10.29 10.96
CA GLY A 98 26.85 10.36 12.41
C GLY A 98 25.58 10.07 13.22
N LEU A 99 24.72 9.17 12.74
CA LEU A 99 23.48 8.81 13.43
C LEU A 99 23.77 7.93 14.66
N SER A 100 22.90 7.98 15.65
CA SER A 100 22.99 7.14 16.85
C SER A 100 22.69 5.66 16.60
N ARG A 101 21.89 5.36 15.57
CA ARG A 101 21.44 4.00 15.24
C ARG A 101 21.41 3.73 13.74
N ASN A 102 21.39 2.45 13.38
CA ASN A 102 21.12 1.98 12.03
C ASN A 102 19.67 2.36 11.65
N PRO A 103 19.46 3.18 10.59
CA PRO A 103 18.13 3.68 10.23
C PRO A 103 17.41 2.78 9.20
N TYR A 104 17.88 1.56 8.95
CA TYR A 104 17.28 0.68 7.94
C TYR A 104 15.81 0.40 8.21
N ASP A 105 15.43 0.35 9.48
CA ASP A 105 14.05 0.18 9.90
C ASP A 105 13.11 1.26 9.41
N ARG A 106 13.55 2.52 9.51
CA ARG A 106 12.82 3.67 8.98
C ARG A 106 12.63 3.60 7.46
N LEU A 107 13.55 2.96 6.73
CA LEU A 107 13.35 2.65 5.31
C LEU A 107 12.28 1.57 5.11
N GLY A 108 12.28 0.53 5.94
CA GLY A 108 11.21 -0.47 6.01
C GLY A 108 9.84 0.20 6.20
N HIS A 109 9.72 1.08 7.18
CA HIS A 109 8.49 1.82 7.46
C HIS A 109 8.10 2.82 6.35
N LEU A 110 9.07 3.50 5.74
CA LEU A 110 8.81 4.31 4.54
C LEU A 110 8.18 3.44 3.43
N MET A 111 8.72 2.24 3.20
CA MET A 111 8.21 1.29 2.22
C MET A 111 6.86 0.68 2.62
N GLN A 112 6.62 0.49 3.92
CA GLN A 112 5.33 0.10 4.52
C GLN A 112 4.23 1.14 4.30
N GLY A 113 4.59 2.43 4.21
CA GLY A 113 3.66 3.44 3.73
C GLY A 113 3.51 3.42 2.22
N PHE A 114 4.64 3.41 1.50
CA PHE A 114 4.69 3.67 0.07
C PHE A 114 4.02 2.57 -0.76
N VAL A 115 4.32 1.30 -0.52
CA VAL A 115 3.80 0.20 -1.35
C VAL A 115 2.36 -0.16 -1.00
N PRO A 116 2.01 -0.37 0.29
CA PRO A 116 0.63 -0.56 0.71
C PRO A 116 -0.32 0.56 0.31
N ALA A 117 0.14 1.80 0.13
CA ALA A 117 -0.70 2.86 -0.39
C ALA A 117 -1.28 2.52 -1.78
N ILE A 118 -0.50 1.95 -2.72
CA ILE A 118 -1.07 1.49 -4.01
C ILE A 118 -2.02 0.31 -3.81
N LEU A 119 -1.69 -0.64 -2.93
CA LEU A 119 -2.56 -1.79 -2.64
C LEU A 119 -3.92 -1.35 -2.11
N VAL A 120 -3.94 -0.48 -1.11
CA VAL A 120 -5.15 0.09 -0.52
C VAL A 120 -5.92 0.88 -1.57
N ARG A 121 -5.25 1.74 -2.33
CA ARG A 121 -5.89 2.54 -3.38
C ARG A 121 -6.53 1.65 -4.45
N GLU A 122 -5.87 0.54 -4.82
CA GLU A 122 -6.36 -0.42 -5.80
C GLU A 122 -7.61 -1.13 -5.31
N LEU A 123 -7.60 -1.56 -4.05
CA LEU A 123 -8.76 -2.15 -3.39
C LEU A 123 -9.92 -1.15 -3.38
N LEU A 124 -9.71 0.04 -2.80
CA LEU A 124 -10.75 1.06 -2.66
C LEU A 124 -11.33 1.51 -4.01
N VAL A 125 -10.50 1.70 -5.04
CA VAL A 125 -11.00 2.10 -6.37
C VAL A 125 -11.86 1.01 -7.01
N ARG A 126 -11.58 -0.27 -6.73
CA ARG A 126 -12.24 -1.41 -7.40
C ARG A 126 -13.39 -2.01 -6.61
N THR A 127 -13.46 -1.78 -5.30
CA THR A 127 -14.47 -2.40 -4.42
C THR A 127 -15.34 -1.40 -3.66
N SER A 128 -15.13 -0.09 -3.84
CA SER A 128 -15.87 0.96 -3.14
C SER A 128 -16.29 2.11 -4.08
N PRO A 129 -17.22 3.00 -3.67
CA PRO A 129 -17.60 4.16 -4.47
C PRO A 129 -16.53 5.28 -4.53
N LEU A 130 -15.33 5.06 -3.99
CA LEU A 130 -14.31 6.10 -3.83
C LEU A 130 -13.52 6.47 -5.09
N ARG A 131 -13.71 5.79 -6.23
CA ARG A 131 -12.89 5.98 -7.46
C ARG A 131 -12.73 7.43 -7.92
N ARG A 132 -13.74 8.28 -7.72
CA ARG A 132 -13.69 9.72 -8.06
C ARG A 132 -13.82 10.63 -6.84
N SER A 133 -13.72 10.07 -5.65
CA SER A 133 -13.91 10.80 -4.40
C SER A 133 -12.63 11.54 -4.02
N ARG A 134 -12.78 12.78 -3.54
CA ARG A 134 -11.71 13.53 -2.89
C ARG A 134 -11.20 12.85 -1.60
N TRP A 135 -11.99 11.92 -1.04
CA TRP A 135 -11.64 11.14 0.14
C TRP A 135 -10.72 9.95 -0.15
N LEU A 136 -10.52 9.55 -1.41
CA LEU A 136 -9.70 8.39 -1.74
C LEU A 136 -8.26 8.54 -1.24
N ALA A 137 -7.63 9.68 -1.51
CA ALA A 137 -6.27 9.97 -1.08
C ALA A 137 -6.10 9.98 0.46
N PRO A 138 -6.86 10.80 1.23
CA PRO A 138 -6.71 10.82 2.68
C PRO A 138 -7.05 9.47 3.32
N LEU A 139 -8.09 8.77 2.86
CA LEU A 139 -8.42 7.44 3.41
C LEU A 139 -7.35 6.38 3.10
N THR A 140 -6.69 6.48 1.95
CA THR A 140 -5.54 5.62 1.62
C THR A 140 -4.39 5.85 2.61
N VAL A 141 -4.05 7.12 2.88
CA VAL A 141 -3.00 7.48 3.84
C VAL A 141 -3.38 7.06 5.26
N CYS A 142 -4.61 7.33 5.69
CA CYS A 142 -5.11 6.90 7.00
C CYS A 142 -5.07 5.39 7.17
N ALA A 143 -5.43 4.61 6.14
CA ALA A 143 -5.36 3.15 6.21
C ALA A 143 -3.92 2.64 6.37
N CYS A 144 -2.95 3.24 5.66
CA CYS A 144 -1.54 2.87 5.83
C CYS A 144 -1.02 3.22 7.23
N LEU A 145 -1.36 4.41 7.73
CA LEU A 145 -0.98 4.84 9.08
C LEU A 145 -1.64 3.97 10.16
N ALA A 146 -2.91 3.63 10.00
CA ALA A 146 -3.63 2.76 10.94
C ALA A 146 -3.03 1.35 10.97
N PHE A 147 -2.63 0.82 9.81
CA PHE A 147 -1.92 -0.45 9.72
C PHE A 147 -0.55 -0.37 10.39
N SER A 148 0.20 0.71 10.19
CA SER A 148 1.48 0.95 10.87
C SER A 148 1.29 0.96 12.38
N ALA A 149 0.37 1.78 12.89
CA ALA A 149 0.10 1.86 14.32
C ALA A 149 -0.31 0.51 14.92
N PHE A 150 -1.09 -0.28 14.18
CA PHE A 150 -1.43 -1.63 14.62
C PHE A 150 -0.21 -2.56 14.70
N PHE A 151 0.72 -2.47 13.74
CA PHE A 151 1.95 -3.28 13.75
C PHE A 151 2.85 -2.92 14.95
N GLU A 152 3.04 -1.63 15.23
CA GLU A 152 3.76 -1.15 16.41
C GLU A 152 3.16 -1.68 17.72
N MET A 153 1.83 -1.79 17.77
CA MET A 153 1.15 -2.40 18.92
C MET A 153 1.45 -3.89 19.05
N LEU A 154 1.54 -4.63 17.94
CA LEU A 154 1.92 -6.05 17.96
C LEU A 154 3.35 -6.24 18.46
N GLU A 155 4.25 -5.37 18.01
CA GLU A 155 5.64 -5.35 18.44
C GLU A 155 5.75 -5.05 19.93
N TRP A 156 5.08 -4.01 20.40
CA TRP A 156 4.97 -3.72 21.83
C TRP A 156 4.43 -4.92 22.62
N TRP A 157 3.34 -5.56 22.18
CA TRP A 157 2.80 -6.76 22.84
C TRP A 157 3.78 -7.93 22.85
N SER A 158 4.53 -8.15 21.77
CA SER A 158 5.53 -9.21 21.68
C SER A 158 6.66 -9.04 22.71
N SER A 159 7.06 -7.78 22.96
CA SER A 159 8.05 -7.44 23.98
C SER A 159 7.55 -7.76 25.39
N LEU A 160 6.28 -7.45 25.70
CA LEU A 160 5.65 -7.76 26.99
C LEU A 160 5.57 -9.26 27.27
N ILE A 161 5.23 -10.05 26.25
CA ILE A 161 5.08 -11.51 26.37
C ILE A 161 6.44 -12.20 26.56
N SER A 162 7.49 -11.70 25.90
CA SER A 162 8.81 -12.33 25.90
C SER A 162 9.59 -12.12 27.21
N GLY A 163 9.12 -11.22 28.10
CA GLY A 163 9.76 -10.95 29.39
C GLY A 163 11.18 -10.35 29.30
N HIS A 164 11.62 -9.98 28.10
CA HIS A 164 12.87 -9.26 27.85
C HIS A 164 12.59 -7.75 27.90
N SER A 165 13.59 -6.93 28.25
CA SER A 165 13.48 -5.49 28.00
C SER A 165 13.26 -5.28 26.49
N ALA A 166 12.42 -4.31 26.14
CA ALA A 166 12.07 -3.92 24.77
C ALA A 166 13.30 -3.84 23.82
N ASP A 167 14.48 -3.53 24.36
CA ASP A 167 15.75 -3.38 23.64
C ASP A 167 16.25 -4.63 22.89
N ALA A 168 15.93 -5.85 23.33
CA ALA A 168 16.49 -7.07 22.74
C ALA A 168 15.68 -7.62 21.54
N PHE A 169 14.37 -7.32 21.47
CA PHE A 169 13.49 -7.84 20.42
C PHE A 169 13.09 -6.77 19.40
N LEU A 170 12.95 -5.50 19.80
CA LEU A 170 12.39 -4.45 18.95
C LEU A 170 13.39 -3.73 18.05
N ALA A 171 14.67 -4.14 18.04
CA ALA A 171 15.72 -3.43 17.31
C ALA A 171 15.77 -1.90 17.56
N THR A 172 15.22 -1.44 18.69
CA THR A 172 15.08 -0.01 19.05
C THR A 172 16.42 0.69 19.17
N GLN A 173 17.51 -0.06 19.37
CA GLN A 173 18.86 0.49 19.48
C GLN A 173 18.94 1.62 20.52
N GLY A 174 18.10 1.56 21.56
CA GLY A 174 17.98 2.58 22.61
C GLY A 174 17.20 3.85 22.24
N ASP A 175 16.50 3.87 21.10
CA ASP A 175 15.66 5.00 20.66
C ASP A 175 14.26 4.91 21.28
N VAL A 176 13.96 5.81 22.22
CA VAL A 176 12.64 5.88 22.88
C VAL A 176 11.54 6.41 21.97
N TRP A 177 11.90 6.99 20.83
CA TRP A 177 10.97 7.57 19.85
C TRP A 177 10.77 6.69 18.61
N ASP A 178 11.22 5.45 18.65
CA ASP A 178 11.29 4.59 17.46
C ASP A 178 9.93 4.44 16.78
N THR A 179 8.96 3.93 17.54
CA THR A 179 7.56 3.78 17.09
C THR A 179 6.98 5.05 16.48
N GLN A 180 7.28 6.25 17.03
CA GLN A 180 6.81 7.51 16.46
C GLN A 180 7.51 7.82 15.14
N TRP A 181 8.82 7.58 15.04
CA TRP A 181 9.56 7.73 13.79
C TRP A 181 9.10 6.76 12.72
N ASP A 182 8.77 5.54 13.09
CA ASP A 182 8.33 4.49 12.19
C ASP A 182 6.94 4.79 11.62
N MET A 183 5.98 5.18 12.47
CA MET A 183 4.70 5.69 12.01
C MET A 183 4.85 6.95 11.13
N PHE A 184 5.78 7.86 11.47
CA PHE A 184 6.02 9.06 10.67
C PHE A 184 6.65 8.75 9.31
N CYS A 185 7.59 7.82 9.24
CA CYS A 185 8.19 7.35 7.99
C CYS A 185 7.13 6.67 7.11
N CYS A 186 6.25 5.85 7.70
CA CYS A 186 5.11 5.28 7.01
C CYS A 186 4.16 6.37 6.46
N LEU A 187 3.85 7.39 7.27
CA LEU A 187 3.04 8.52 6.82
C LEU A 187 3.66 9.22 5.60
N ILE A 188 4.96 9.53 5.66
CA ILE A 188 5.70 10.13 4.53
C ILE A 188 5.62 9.22 3.30
N GLY A 189 5.88 7.92 3.46
CA GLY A 189 5.85 6.95 2.38
C GLY A 189 4.50 6.90 1.67
N ALA A 190 3.41 6.84 2.44
CA ALA A 190 2.05 6.83 1.91
C ALA A 190 1.71 8.12 1.15
N VAL A 191 2.06 9.28 1.72
CA VAL A 191 1.86 10.59 1.07
C VAL A 191 2.65 10.68 -0.24
N LEU A 192 3.94 10.33 -0.22
CA LEU A 192 4.79 10.34 -1.41
C LEU A 192 4.25 9.41 -2.50
N CYS A 193 3.82 8.19 -2.13
CA CYS A 193 3.21 7.28 -3.09
C CYS A 193 1.97 7.89 -3.75
N VAL A 194 1.05 8.45 -2.97
CA VAL A 194 -0.16 9.06 -3.52
C VAL A 194 0.18 10.23 -4.45
N LEU A 195 1.13 11.08 -4.08
CA LEU A 195 1.54 12.22 -4.91
C LEU A 195 2.22 11.79 -6.21
N LEU A 196 3.11 10.80 -6.14
CA LEU A 196 3.96 10.40 -7.26
C LEU A 196 3.28 9.40 -8.21
N LEU A 197 2.49 8.47 -7.68
CA LEU A 197 2.04 7.29 -8.42
C LEU A 197 0.55 7.26 -8.74
N SER A 198 -0.30 8.13 -8.16
CA SER A 198 -1.76 8.10 -8.43
C SER A 198 -2.09 8.10 -9.93
N ARG A 199 -1.47 8.97 -10.73
CA ARG A 199 -1.72 9.06 -12.18
C ARG A 199 -1.19 7.87 -12.97
N VAL A 200 -0.12 7.23 -12.49
CA VAL A 200 0.44 6.03 -13.12
C VAL A 200 -0.46 4.83 -12.79
N HIS A 201 -0.91 4.76 -11.55
CA HIS A 201 -1.82 3.72 -11.07
C HIS A 201 -3.18 3.79 -11.75
N ASP A 202 -3.76 4.98 -11.93
CA ASP A 202 -5.03 5.15 -12.66
C ASP A 202 -4.93 4.62 -14.10
N ARG A 203 -3.77 4.82 -14.77
CA ARG A 203 -3.49 4.24 -16.10
C ARG A 203 -3.34 2.72 -16.05
N ALA A 204 -2.65 2.19 -15.04
CA ALA A 204 -2.52 0.74 -14.85
C ALA A 204 -3.88 0.07 -14.61
N LEU A 205 -4.76 0.70 -13.83
CA LEU A 205 -6.13 0.25 -13.59
C LEU A 205 -6.98 0.27 -14.85
N ALA A 206 -6.88 1.34 -15.65
CA ALA A 206 -7.56 1.41 -16.95
C ALA A 206 -7.09 0.29 -17.90
N ALA A 207 -5.80 -0.07 -17.82
CA ALA A 207 -5.25 -1.14 -18.63
C ALA A 207 -5.73 -2.53 -18.18
N LEU A 208 -6.07 -2.74 -16.90
CA LEU A 208 -6.64 -4.00 -16.39
C LEU A 208 -8.08 -4.24 -16.85
N ALA A 209 -8.84 -3.17 -17.11
CA ALA A 209 -10.21 -3.31 -17.56
C ALA A 209 -10.22 -4.00 -18.93
N PRO A 210 -11.05 -5.05 -19.13
CA PRO A 210 -11.23 -5.63 -20.46
C PRO A 210 -11.65 -4.51 -21.42
N GLY A 211 -10.96 -4.41 -22.55
CA GLY A 211 -11.17 -3.33 -23.50
C GLY A 211 -12.63 -3.24 -23.88
N THR A 212 -13.29 -2.14 -23.49
CA THR A 212 -14.45 -1.65 -24.22
C THR A 212 -13.93 -1.24 -25.60
N THR A 213 -13.93 -2.20 -26.53
CA THR A 213 -13.96 -1.88 -27.96
C THR A 213 -15.11 -0.91 -28.20
N GLY A 214 -14.82 0.17 -28.94
CA GLY A 214 -15.64 1.37 -29.05
C GLY A 214 -17.14 1.15 -29.14
N GLY A 215 -17.86 1.66 -28.15
CA GLY A 215 -19.19 2.21 -28.33
C GLY A 215 -19.01 3.71 -28.46
N THR A 216 -19.36 4.26 -29.61
CA THR A 216 -19.57 5.69 -29.82
C THR A 216 -20.46 6.21 -28.69
N VAL A 217 -19.94 7.15 -27.90
CA VAL A 217 -20.79 7.98 -27.04
C VAL A 217 -21.44 8.99 -27.98
N GLU A 218 -22.51 8.56 -28.63
CA GLU A 218 -23.47 9.44 -29.27
C GLU A 218 -24.62 9.63 -28.27
N ASP A 219 -24.73 10.87 -27.81
CA ASP A 219 -25.89 11.51 -27.17
C ASP A 219 -26.76 10.67 -26.21
N ALA A 220 -26.35 10.65 -24.95
CA ALA A 220 -27.32 10.73 -23.86
C ALA A 220 -27.60 12.21 -23.59
N ALA A 221 -28.48 12.79 -24.39
CA ALA A 221 -29.04 14.11 -24.16
C ALA A 221 -29.63 14.19 -22.75
N VAL A 222 -29.12 15.12 -21.95
CA VAL A 222 -29.75 15.59 -20.72
C VAL A 222 -31.07 16.26 -21.12
N PRO A 223 -32.25 15.83 -20.62
CA PRO A 223 -33.46 16.60 -20.86
C PRO A 223 -33.30 17.94 -20.14
N ALA A 224 -33.32 19.02 -20.93
CA ALA A 224 -33.36 20.39 -20.42
C ALA A 224 -34.57 20.54 -19.49
N ALA A 225 -34.31 20.99 -18.27
CA ALA A 225 -35.34 21.47 -17.37
C ALA A 225 -35.99 22.71 -18.01
N ASP A 226 -37.25 22.57 -18.39
CA ASP A 226 -38.10 23.64 -18.88
C ASP A 226 -38.32 24.69 -17.78
N ALA A 227 -38.11 25.96 -18.16
CA ALA A 227 -38.20 27.12 -17.31
C ALA A 227 -39.48 27.91 -17.63
N GLY A 228 -40.58 27.56 -16.95
CA GLY A 228 -41.76 28.40 -16.66
C GLY A 228 -42.53 28.99 -17.85
N PRO A 229 -43.51 29.90 -17.64
CA PRO A 229 -44.04 30.44 -16.38
C PRO A 229 -45.58 30.38 -16.29
N GLN A 230 -46.19 30.58 -15.10
CA GLN A 230 -47.33 31.50 -14.97
C GLN A 230 -47.69 31.79 -13.51
N ARG A 231 -47.79 33.10 -13.23
CA ARG A 231 -48.38 33.72 -12.05
C ARG A 231 -49.91 33.63 -12.12
N ASN A 232 -50.55 33.38 -10.98
CA ASN A 232 -51.82 33.92 -10.47
C ASN A 232 -51.99 33.27 -9.07
N GLY A 233 -51.98 33.97 -7.94
CA GLY A 233 -52.80 35.11 -7.57
C GLY A 233 -53.98 34.61 -6.73
N LEU A 234 -53.93 34.77 -5.39
CA LEU A 234 -54.97 34.72 -4.33
C LEU A 234 -54.30 34.18 -3.02
N SER A 235 -53.85 35.02 -2.09
CA SER A 235 -54.59 35.77 -1.04
C SER A 235 -55.02 34.95 0.18
N ALA A 236 -54.50 35.38 1.34
CA ALA A 236 -55.10 35.44 2.69
C ALA A 236 -54.72 34.41 3.79
N ALA A 237 -54.53 35.01 4.98
CA ALA A 237 -54.47 34.48 6.36
C ALA A 237 -53.15 33.80 6.78
N GLU A 238 -52.20 34.47 7.45
CA GLU A 238 -52.23 34.97 8.86
C GLU A 238 -52.71 33.94 9.90
N GLY A 239 -51.80 33.58 10.81
CA GLY A 239 -52.11 33.11 12.16
C GLY A 239 -51.91 31.61 12.42
N LEU A 240 -50.81 31.22 13.07
CA LEU A 240 -50.78 30.90 14.49
C LEU A 240 -49.47 30.21 14.89
N SER A 241 -48.86 30.79 15.91
CA SER A 241 -47.87 30.22 16.82
C SER A 241 -48.41 29.04 17.62
N ILE A 242 -47.65 27.93 17.71
CA ILE A 242 -47.27 27.19 18.94
C ILE A 242 -45.87 26.64 18.71
#